data_AF-A0A3L6JHG5-F1
#
_entry.id   AF-A0A3L6JHG5-F1
#
_cell.length_a   1.000
_cell.length_b   1.000
_cell.length_c   1.000
_cell.angle_alpha   90.00
_cell.angle_beta   90.00
_cell.angle_gamma   90.00
#
_symmetry.space_group_name_H-M   'P 1'
#
loop_
_entity.id
_entity.type
_entity.pdbx_description
1 polymer ?
#
loop_
_entity_poly.entity_id
_entity_poly.type
_entity_poly.pdbx_seq_one_letter_code
_entity_poly.pdbx_strand_id
1 'polypeptide(L)'
;MINRIIEISEELSREHRKDPDLISRMETARQGQFPRFLMISPISRCSQDLELFGMAMGDAFRGTRVPGVPLLPPGRSRILWGGPLAYNQEFPDKRGVILTFEQDEAESMIKESLDNLALHPDIKGIPIIVFRVDYEQGRARIMVHGKGRNYELENRLLSRLQRPGSLDSSTLVLLCSDSRVRPPVTPQGVPMAIQTLGGYIPKYSGTDDETLQLAGFFAEWLPLDAASRQILILAHGNFEGEGPSCGAGRASLNPESVKNPFLRSVITELQHAALPFEHHQPKNAEERVKSLSLAIKENLLSYPAVHSFAESHPAHFIEILLIDTVSNVLSMTDI
;
A
#
# COMPACT_ATOMS: atom_id res chain seq x y z
N MET A 1 5.37 -17.68 13.33
CA MET A 1 4.69 -17.17 12.13
C MET A 1 5.69 -16.51 11.17
N ILE A 2 6.42 -15.47 11.61
CA ILE A 2 7.40 -14.72 10.78
C ILE A 2 8.41 -15.61 10.06
N ASN A 3 9.09 -16.53 10.76
CA ASN A 3 10.04 -17.45 10.13
C ASN A 3 9.40 -18.24 8.98
N ARG A 4 8.13 -18.64 9.13
CA ARG A 4 7.41 -19.35 8.07
C ARG A 4 7.07 -18.44 6.89
N ILE A 5 6.75 -17.17 7.13
CA ILE A 5 6.53 -16.18 6.06
C ILE A 5 7.84 -15.94 5.29
N ILE A 6 8.98 -15.85 5.98
CA ILE A 6 10.31 -15.73 5.36
C ILE A 6 10.61 -16.96 4.50
N GLU A 7 10.44 -18.17 5.02
CA GLU A 7 10.62 -19.43 4.28
C GLU A 7 9.74 -19.47 3.02
N ILE A 8 8.45 -19.10 3.13
CA ILE A 8 7.53 -19.03 1.98
C ILE A 8 8.04 -18.02 0.95
N SER A 9 8.55 -16.86 1.38
CA SER A 9 9.09 -15.85 0.44
C SER A 9 10.32 -16.36 -0.32
N GLU A 10 11.20 -17.14 0.33
CA GLU A 10 12.35 -17.77 -0.32
C GLU A 10 11.94 -18.90 -1.27
N GLU A 11 10.99 -19.74 -0.87
CA GLU A 11 10.37 -20.77 -1.71
C GLU A 11 9.78 -20.16 -2.97
N LEU A 12 8.92 -19.14 -2.83
CA LEU A 12 8.31 -18.42 -3.95
C LEU A 12 9.36 -17.74 -4.83
N SER A 13 10.38 -17.09 -4.26
CA SER A 13 11.45 -16.48 -5.04
C SER A 13 12.22 -17.50 -5.87
N ARG A 14 12.51 -18.69 -5.31
CA ARG A 14 13.16 -19.79 -6.05
C ARG A 14 12.28 -20.35 -7.15
N GLU A 15 10.97 -20.43 -6.96
CA GLU A 15 10.02 -20.83 -7.99
C GLU A 15 9.92 -19.77 -9.10
N HIS A 16 9.81 -18.50 -8.72
CA HIS A 16 9.77 -17.36 -9.62
C HIS A 16 10.99 -17.24 -10.53
N ARG A 17 12.19 -17.59 -10.02
CA ARG A 17 13.43 -17.66 -10.81
C ARG A 17 13.44 -18.80 -11.85
N LYS A 18 12.42 -19.65 -11.90
CA LYS A 18 12.22 -20.65 -12.96
C LYS A 18 11.28 -20.17 -14.06
N ASP A 19 10.61 -19.03 -13.88
CA ASP A 19 9.69 -18.41 -14.86
C ASP A 19 10.44 -17.33 -15.67
N PRO A 20 10.75 -17.58 -16.96
CA PRO A 20 11.46 -16.61 -17.81
C PRO A 20 10.71 -15.27 -17.99
N ASP A 21 9.38 -15.30 -18.02
CA ASP A 21 8.56 -14.09 -18.17
C ASP A 21 8.60 -13.25 -16.90
N LEU A 22 8.66 -13.90 -15.73
CA LEU A 22 8.87 -13.19 -14.46
C LEU A 22 10.29 -12.61 -14.34
N ILE A 23 11.32 -13.33 -14.76
CA ILE A 23 12.69 -12.82 -14.80
C ILE A 23 12.77 -11.58 -15.69
N SER A 24 12.22 -11.63 -16.90
CA SER A 24 12.20 -10.46 -17.81
C SER A 24 11.49 -9.25 -17.19
N ARG A 25 10.39 -9.49 -16.47
CA ARG A 25 9.68 -8.44 -15.71
C ARG A 25 10.52 -7.91 -14.55
N MET A 26 11.23 -8.77 -13.82
CA MET A 26 12.14 -8.37 -12.75
C MET A 26 13.29 -7.51 -13.29
N GLU A 27 13.88 -7.85 -14.44
CA GLU A 27 14.89 -7.02 -15.11
C GLU A 27 14.33 -5.66 -15.53
N THR A 28 13.11 -5.62 -16.05
CA THR A 28 12.43 -4.35 -16.35
C THR A 28 12.19 -3.53 -15.08
N ALA A 29 11.75 -4.18 -14.00
CA ALA A 29 11.51 -3.55 -12.70
C ALA A 29 12.79 -3.03 -12.02
N ARG A 30 13.94 -3.68 -12.27
CA ARG A 30 15.28 -3.20 -11.86
C ARG A 30 15.63 -1.88 -12.53
N GLN A 31 15.22 -1.68 -13.78
CA GLN A 31 15.49 -0.44 -14.54
C GLN A 31 14.58 0.74 -14.13
N GLY A 32 13.44 0.47 -13.50
CA GLY A 32 12.52 1.50 -13.03
C GLY A 32 11.12 0.96 -12.72
N GLN A 33 10.22 1.86 -12.31
CA GLN A 33 8.79 1.55 -12.18
C GLN A 33 8.01 2.36 -13.22
N PHE A 34 7.10 1.69 -13.92
CA PHE A 34 6.24 2.31 -14.94
C PHE A 34 4.79 1.79 -14.81
N PRO A 35 4.18 1.88 -13.62
CA PRO A 35 2.83 1.40 -13.42
C PRO A 35 1.86 2.18 -14.30
N ARG A 36 0.92 1.43 -14.88
CA ARG A 36 -0.11 1.97 -15.77
C ARG A 36 -1.34 2.39 -15.01
N PHE A 37 -1.52 1.89 -13.81
CA PHE A 37 -2.66 2.18 -12.97
C PHE A 37 -2.23 2.67 -11.60
N LEU A 38 -3.03 3.55 -11.01
CA LEU A 38 -3.11 3.66 -9.56
C LEU A 38 -4.32 2.86 -9.10
N MET A 39 -4.15 1.96 -8.14
CA MET A 39 -5.26 1.22 -7.53
C MET A 39 -5.45 1.68 -6.10
N ILE A 40 -6.65 2.19 -5.78
CA ILE A 40 -7.04 2.61 -4.44
C ILE A 40 -8.03 1.58 -3.90
N SER A 41 -7.57 0.80 -2.91
CA SER A 41 -8.23 -0.42 -2.45
C SER A 41 -8.49 -0.39 -0.95
N PRO A 42 -9.52 -1.09 -0.43
CA PRO A 42 -9.74 -1.17 1.00
C PRO A 42 -8.61 -1.94 1.69
N ILE A 43 -8.27 -1.58 2.93
CA ILE A 43 -7.27 -2.27 3.75
C ILE A 43 -7.51 -3.80 3.76
N SER A 44 -8.77 -4.20 3.87
CA SER A 44 -9.22 -5.60 3.92
C SER A 44 -8.89 -6.40 2.67
N ARG A 45 -8.70 -5.77 1.49
CA ARG A 45 -8.59 -6.49 0.21
C ARG A 45 -7.45 -6.02 -0.71
N CYS A 46 -6.68 -5.01 -0.30
CA CYS A 46 -5.64 -4.37 -1.13
C CYS A 46 -4.68 -5.39 -1.78
N SER A 47 -4.26 -6.42 -1.04
CA SER A 47 -3.36 -7.47 -1.53
C SER A 47 -3.97 -8.38 -2.60
N GLN A 48 -5.28 -8.61 -2.57
CA GLN A 48 -6.00 -9.49 -3.50
C GLN A 48 -6.22 -8.85 -4.88
N ASP A 49 -6.15 -7.53 -4.98
CA ASP A 49 -6.60 -6.80 -6.16
C ASP A 49 -5.74 -7.04 -7.43
N LEU A 50 -4.41 -7.23 -7.30
CA LEU A 50 -3.60 -7.58 -8.47
C LEU A 50 -3.98 -8.95 -9.02
N GLU A 51 -4.24 -9.91 -8.13
CA GLU A 51 -4.70 -11.24 -8.52
C GLU A 51 -6.05 -11.14 -9.19
N LEU A 52 -7.02 -10.45 -8.55
CA LEU A 52 -8.37 -10.26 -9.07
C LEU A 52 -8.38 -9.79 -10.53
N PHE A 53 -7.59 -8.76 -10.88
CA PHE A 53 -7.56 -8.19 -12.23
C PHE A 53 -6.53 -8.83 -13.18
N GLY A 54 -5.86 -9.91 -12.76
CA GLY A 54 -4.82 -10.57 -13.55
C GLY A 54 -3.66 -9.63 -13.89
N MET A 55 -3.28 -8.76 -12.96
CA MET A 55 -2.21 -7.79 -13.11
C MET A 55 -0.87 -8.32 -12.58
N ALA A 56 0.19 -8.03 -13.32
CA ALA A 56 1.55 -8.40 -12.95
C ALA A 56 2.16 -7.43 -11.94
N MET A 57 3.31 -7.81 -11.39
CA MET A 57 4.15 -6.90 -10.62
C MET A 57 4.62 -5.77 -11.54
N GLY A 58 4.62 -4.54 -11.05
CA GLY A 58 4.92 -3.34 -11.85
C GLY A 58 3.73 -2.76 -12.60
N ASP A 59 2.57 -3.43 -12.67
CA ASP A 59 1.41 -2.92 -13.43
C ASP A 59 0.67 -1.79 -12.73
N ALA A 60 0.62 -1.81 -11.40
CA ALA A 60 -0.15 -0.86 -10.61
C ALA A 60 0.64 -0.32 -9.42
N PHE A 61 0.59 1.00 -9.26
CA PHE A 61 0.92 1.71 -8.03
C PHE A 61 -0.28 1.64 -7.09
N ARG A 62 -0.06 1.75 -5.78
CA ARG A 62 -1.13 1.50 -4.79
C ARG A 62 -1.45 2.73 -3.93
N GLY A 63 -2.72 2.90 -3.65
CA GLY A 63 -3.23 3.72 -2.56
C GLY A 63 -4.20 2.88 -1.73
N THR A 64 -4.49 3.36 -0.53
CA THR A 64 -5.32 2.65 0.43
C THR A 64 -6.53 3.49 0.81
N ARG A 65 -7.63 2.81 1.11
CA ARG A 65 -8.78 3.41 1.81
C ARG A 65 -9.20 2.52 2.97
N VAL A 66 -9.87 3.11 3.94
CA VAL A 66 -10.49 2.35 5.03
C VAL A 66 -11.79 1.70 4.50
N PRO A 67 -12.05 0.40 4.78
CA PRO A 67 -13.29 -0.25 4.36
C PRO A 67 -14.50 0.35 5.06
N GLY A 68 -15.67 0.34 4.41
CA GLY A 68 -16.92 0.78 5.00
C GLY A 68 -17.06 2.30 5.16
N VAL A 69 -16.09 3.10 4.69
CA VAL A 69 -16.11 4.56 4.75
C VAL A 69 -15.68 5.20 3.42
N PRO A 70 -16.14 6.42 3.11
CA PRO A 70 -15.77 7.09 1.88
C PRO A 70 -14.31 7.55 1.91
N LEU A 71 -13.70 7.68 0.73
CA LEU A 71 -12.45 8.42 0.58
C LEU A 71 -12.66 9.84 1.09
N LEU A 72 -11.83 10.28 2.04
CA LEU A 72 -11.81 11.68 2.45
C LEU A 72 -11.25 12.57 1.34
N PRO A 73 -11.54 13.89 1.33
CA PRO A 73 -10.87 14.85 0.46
C PRO A 73 -9.34 14.76 0.56
N PRO A 74 -8.60 15.12 -0.50
CA PRO A 74 -7.14 14.93 -0.58
C PRO A 74 -6.37 15.64 0.54
N GLY A 75 -6.84 16.82 1.00
CA GLY A 75 -6.22 17.52 2.13
C GLY A 75 -6.40 16.83 3.49
N ARG A 76 -7.38 15.93 3.61
CA ARG A 76 -7.70 15.16 4.83
C ARG A 76 -7.22 13.70 4.76
N SER A 77 -6.82 13.22 3.60
CA SER A 77 -6.18 11.92 3.43
C SER A 77 -4.97 12.01 2.49
N ARG A 78 -3.93 12.65 3.02
CA ARG A 78 -2.70 12.93 2.26
C ARG A 78 -1.80 11.70 2.19
N ILE A 79 -1.84 10.79 3.17
CA ILE A 79 -0.94 9.65 3.22
C ILE A 79 -1.56 8.40 2.57
N LEU A 80 -2.82 8.07 2.87
CA LEU A 80 -3.43 6.82 2.42
C LEU A 80 -3.60 6.76 0.90
N TRP A 81 -4.07 7.83 0.26
CA TRP A 81 -4.29 7.84 -1.20
C TRP A 81 -3.86 9.13 -1.92
N GLY A 82 -3.90 10.30 -1.27
CA GLY A 82 -3.54 11.57 -1.92
C GLY A 82 -2.08 11.60 -2.36
N GLY A 83 -1.15 11.28 -1.47
CA GLY A 83 0.29 11.22 -1.74
C GLY A 83 0.61 10.22 -2.85
N PRO A 84 0.12 8.96 -2.76
CA PRO A 84 0.25 8.02 -3.86
C PRO A 84 -0.28 8.53 -5.21
N LEU A 85 -1.41 9.24 -5.24
CA LEU A 85 -1.94 9.83 -6.48
C LEU A 85 -1.04 10.95 -7.03
N ALA A 86 -0.55 11.83 -6.16
CA ALA A 86 0.38 12.88 -6.55
C ALA A 86 1.71 12.31 -7.09
N TYR A 87 2.24 11.25 -6.46
CA TYR A 87 3.44 10.55 -6.93
C TYR A 87 3.20 9.85 -8.27
N ASN A 88 2.02 9.22 -8.42
CA ASN A 88 1.64 8.54 -9.65
C ASN A 88 1.70 9.47 -10.87
N GLN A 89 1.51 10.78 -10.70
CA GLN A 89 1.60 11.72 -11.82
C GLN A 89 2.99 11.85 -12.44
N GLU A 90 4.05 11.38 -11.78
CA GLU A 90 5.40 11.38 -12.34
C GLU A 90 5.61 10.25 -13.37
N PHE A 91 4.70 9.28 -13.47
CA PHE A 91 4.84 8.16 -14.42
C PHE A 91 4.38 8.53 -15.84
N PRO A 92 5.06 8.03 -16.89
CA PRO A 92 4.77 8.37 -18.27
C PRO A 92 3.49 7.73 -18.82
N ASP A 93 3.21 6.46 -18.49
CA ASP A 93 2.19 5.64 -19.17
C ASP A 93 0.91 5.39 -18.35
N LYS A 94 0.34 6.45 -17.79
CA LYS A 94 -0.88 6.38 -16.96
C LYS A 94 -2.13 6.08 -17.79
N ARG A 95 -2.80 4.98 -17.47
CA ARG A 95 -4.05 4.54 -18.11
C ARG A 95 -5.30 4.83 -17.30
N GLY A 96 -5.20 4.87 -15.97
CA GLY A 96 -6.33 5.25 -15.12
C GLY A 96 -6.09 5.05 -13.63
N VAL A 97 -7.02 5.56 -12.83
CA VAL A 97 -7.17 5.26 -11.40
C VAL A 97 -8.30 4.27 -11.22
N ILE A 98 -8.02 3.15 -10.57
CA ILE A 98 -8.99 2.11 -10.24
C ILE A 98 -9.36 2.25 -8.76
N LEU A 99 -10.65 2.28 -8.46
CA LEU A 99 -11.18 2.23 -7.09
C LEU A 99 -11.97 0.94 -6.92
N THR A 100 -11.68 0.19 -5.86
CA THR A 100 -12.39 -1.05 -5.55
C THR A 100 -13.22 -0.88 -4.28
N PHE A 101 -14.44 -1.40 -4.34
CA PHE A 101 -15.41 -1.46 -3.25
C PHE A 101 -15.88 -2.89 -3.05
N GLU A 102 -16.07 -3.32 -1.81
CA GLU A 102 -16.71 -4.61 -1.51
C GLU A 102 -18.18 -4.54 -1.93
N GLN A 103 -18.76 -5.69 -2.27
CA GLN A 103 -20.06 -5.77 -2.93
C GLN A 103 -21.23 -5.16 -2.14
N ASP A 104 -21.10 -5.17 -0.81
CA ASP A 104 -22.05 -4.72 0.20
C ASP A 104 -21.86 -3.23 0.58
N GLU A 105 -20.80 -2.57 0.12
CA GLU A 105 -20.59 -1.15 0.41
C GLU A 105 -21.64 -0.25 -0.27
N ALA A 106 -22.16 0.70 0.52
CA ALA A 106 -23.25 1.59 0.14
C ALA A 106 -22.89 2.47 -1.06
N GLU A 107 -23.87 2.72 -1.94
CA GLU A 107 -23.64 3.51 -3.15
C GLU A 107 -23.34 4.98 -2.87
N SER A 108 -23.91 5.53 -1.79
CA SER A 108 -23.63 6.88 -1.31
C SER A 108 -22.14 7.09 -1.01
N MET A 109 -21.51 6.11 -0.38
CA MET A 109 -20.08 6.11 -0.06
C MET A 109 -19.21 6.13 -1.32
N ILE A 110 -19.58 5.34 -2.32
CA ILE A 110 -18.88 5.30 -3.61
C ILE A 110 -18.99 6.66 -4.31
N LYS A 111 -20.19 7.25 -4.32
CA LYS A 111 -20.43 8.57 -4.90
C LYS A 111 -19.61 9.64 -4.19
N GLU A 112 -19.62 9.68 -2.87
CA GLU A 112 -18.83 10.62 -2.08
C GLU A 112 -17.33 10.43 -2.31
N SER A 113 -16.86 9.18 -2.38
CA SER A 113 -15.46 8.88 -2.70
C SER A 113 -15.05 9.41 -4.07
N LEU A 114 -15.91 9.28 -5.07
CA LEU A 114 -15.71 9.84 -6.41
C LEU A 114 -15.72 11.38 -6.41
N ASP A 115 -16.55 12.00 -5.57
CA ASP A 115 -16.59 13.45 -5.36
C ASP A 115 -15.28 13.94 -4.75
N ASN A 116 -14.79 13.29 -3.70
CA ASN A 116 -13.55 13.63 -3.03
C ASN A 116 -12.30 13.36 -3.87
N LEU A 117 -12.26 12.25 -4.62
CA LEU A 117 -11.16 11.95 -5.54
C LEU A 117 -11.02 13.03 -6.62
N ALA A 118 -12.13 13.52 -7.14
CA ALA A 118 -12.14 14.56 -8.19
C ALA A 118 -11.59 15.91 -7.71
N LEU A 119 -11.49 16.13 -6.40
CA LEU A 119 -10.88 17.33 -5.82
C LEU A 119 -9.35 17.31 -5.85
N HIS A 120 -8.74 16.16 -6.11
CA HIS A 120 -7.27 16.07 -6.15
C HIS A 120 -6.71 16.77 -7.39
N PRO A 121 -5.75 17.71 -7.27
CA PRO A 121 -5.26 18.49 -8.40
C PRO A 121 -4.67 17.61 -9.52
N ASP A 122 -4.00 16.53 -9.13
CA ASP A 122 -3.29 15.64 -10.06
C ASP A 122 -4.18 14.61 -10.78
N ILE A 123 -5.50 14.55 -10.51
CA ILE A 123 -6.42 13.61 -11.18
C ILE A 123 -6.84 14.07 -12.58
N LYS A 124 -6.63 15.35 -12.92
CA LYS A 124 -7.17 15.97 -14.13
C LYS A 124 -6.73 15.21 -15.39
N GLY A 125 -7.70 14.77 -16.18
CA GLY A 125 -7.47 14.06 -17.44
C GLY A 125 -7.11 12.57 -17.29
N ILE A 126 -7.03 12.04 -16.07
CA ILE A 126 -6.79 10.62 -15.82
C ILE A 126 -8.13 9.91 -15.74
N PRO A 127 -8.33 8.81 -16.49
CA PRO A 127 -9.57 8.05 -16.40
C PRO A 127 -9.79 7.46 -15.00
N ILE A 128 -11.01 7.51 -14.50
CA ILE A 128 -11.40 6.86 -13.24
C ILE A 128 -12.24 5.63 -13.58
N ILE A 129 -11.94 4.52 -12.92
CA ILE A 129 -12.63 3.25 -13.08
C ILE A 129 -13.04 2.78 -11.69
N VAL A 130 -14.33 2.51 -11.48
CA VAL A 130 -14.83 2.07 -10.18
C VAL A 130 -15.45 0.69 -10.29
N PHE A 131 -14.99 -0.22 -9.44
CA PHE A 131 -15.52 -1.57 -9.34
C PHE A 131 -16.17 -1.81 -7.97
N ARG A 132 -17.32 -2.48 -7.98
CA ARG A 132 -17.80 -3.25 -6.83
C ARG A 132 -17.43 -4.70 -7.02
N VAL A 133 -16.87 -5.32 -5.99
CA VAL A 133 -16.17 -6.60 -6.06
C VAL A 133 -16.75 -7.56 -5.04
N ASP A 134 -17.09 -8.76 -5.51
CA ASP A 134 -17.28 -9.95 -4.69
C ASP A 134 -15.99 -10.77 -4.77
N TYR A 135 -15.10 -10.56 -3.79
CA TYR A 135 -13.81 -11.25 -3.72
C TYR A 135 -13.98 -12.76 -3.52
N GLU A 136 -15.05 -13.18 -2.84
CA GLU A 136 -15.31 -14.59 -2.58
C GLU A 136 -15.67 -15.34 -3.87
N GLN A 137 -16.40 -14.69 -4.78
CA GLN A 137 -16.76 -15.25 -6.09
C GLN A 137 -15.77 -14.88 -7.20
N GLY A 138 -14.82 -13.98 -6.96
CA GLY A 138 -13.92 -13.46 -8.01
C GLY A 138 -14.66 -12.64 -9.06
N ARG A 139 -15.71 -11.92 -8.68
CA ARG A 139 -16.56 -11.14 -9.59
C ARG A 139 -16.42 -9.66 -9.31
N ALA A 140 -16.44 -8.85 -10.37
CA ALA A 140 -16.52 -7.41 -10.24
C ALA A 140 -17.56 -6.84 -11.22
N ARG A 141 -18.23 -5.76 -10.80
CA ARG A 141 -19.14 -4.97 -11.62
C ARG A 141 -18.66 -3.54 -11.68
N ILE A 142 -18.73 -2.93 -12.87
CA ILE A 142 -18.44 -1.51 -13.03
C ILE A 142 -19.55 -0.70 -12.38
N MET A 143 -19.16 0.30 -11.60
CA MET A 143 -20.07 1.35 -11.15
C MET A 143 -20.05 2.47 -12.17
N VAL A 144 -21.18 2.70 -12.84
CA VAL A 144 -21.30 3.75 -13.86
C VAL A 144 -21.24 5.14 -13.20
N HIS A 145 -20.33 5.99 -13.66
CA HIS A 145 -20.20 7.38 -13.22
C HIS A 145 -19.95 8.34 -14.40
N GLY A 146 -20.08 9.66 -14.18
CA GLY A 146 -19.86 10.68 -15.22
C GLY A 146 -18.41 11.16 -15.36
N LYS A 147 -17.50 10.69 -14.50
CA LYS A 147 -16.16 11.29 -14.33
C LYS A 147 -15.06 10.55 -15.11
N GLY A 148 -14.76 11.00 -16.33
CA GLY A 148 -13.57 10.56 -17.06
C GLY A 148 -13.50 9.05 -17.28
N ARG A 149 -14.55 8.43 -17.83
CA ARG A 149 -14.60 6.98 -18.05
C ARG A 149 -13.82 6.54 -19.28
N ASN A 150 -13.36 5.29 -19.26
CA ASN A 150 -12.74 4.63 -20.40
C ASN A 150 -13.33 3.23 -20.58
N TYR A 151 -14.40 3.13 -21.39
CA TYR A 151 -15.15 1.89 -21.60
C TYR A 151 -14.31 0.73 -22.12
N GLU A 152 -13.36 0.98 -23.02
CA GLU A 152 -12.48 -0.08 -23.55
C GLU A 152 -11.62 -0.65 -22.42
N LEU A 153 -11.04 0.22 -21.61
CA LEU A 153 -10.18 -0.15 -20.49
C LEU A 153 -10.97 -0.87 -19.39
N GLU A 154 -12.15 -0.37 -19.06
CA GLU A 154 -13.08 -0.99 -18.10
C GLU A 154 -13.41 -2.44 -18.51
N ASN A 155 -13.82 -2.66 -19.77
CA ASN A 155 -14.16 -3.98 -20.28
C ASN A 155 -12.94 -4.91 -20.35
N ARG A 156 -11.76 -4.36 -20.68
CA ARG A 156 -10.51 -5.11 -20.68
C ARG A 156 -10.11 -5.59 -19.29
N LEU A 157 -10.39 -4.81 -18.24
CA LEU A 157 -10.14 -5.23 -16.86
C LEU A 157 -11.14 -6.30 -16.42
N LEU A 158 -12.42 -6.14 -16.76
CA LEU A 158 -13.45 -7.15 -16.47
C LEU A 158 -13.18 -8.51 -17.13
N SER A 159 -12.65 -8.53 -18.36
CA SER A 159 -12.39 -9.79 -19.08
C SER A 159 -11.25 -10.62 -18.50
N ARG A 160 -10.51 -10.09 -17.53
CA ARG A 160 -9.35 -10.71 -16.88
C ARG A 160 -9.62 -11.14 -15.45
N LEU A 161 -10.86 -10.98 -14.99
CA LEU A 161 -11.21 -11.30 -13.62
C LEU A 161 -10.95 -12.77 -13.31
N GLN A 162 -10.25 -13.00 -12.22
CA GLN A 162 -10.05 -14.32 -11.65
C GLN A 162 -10.30 -14.27 -10.15
N ARG A 163 -10.68 -15.41 -9.57
CA ARG A 163 -10.86 -15.51 -8.13
C ARG A 163 -9.51 -15.34 -7.43
N PRO A 164 -9.35 -14.34 -6.55
CA PRO A 164 -8.11 -14.18 -5.80
C PRO A 164 -7.95 -15.30 -4.77
N GLY A 165 -6.72 -15.46 -4.26
CA GLY A 165 -6.41 -16.38 -3.17
C GLY A 165 -7.14 -16.04 -1.87
N SER A 166 -7.01 -16.88 -0.85
CA SER A 166 -7.59 -16.62 0.47
C SER A 166 -7.01 -15.35 1.11
N LEU A 167 -7.82 -14.65 1.89
CA LEU A 167 -7.39 -13.51 2.70
C LEU A 167 -6.99 -13.98 4.10
N ASP A 168 -5.80 -13.59 4.56
CA ASP A 168 -5.42 -13.66 5.95
C ASP A 168 -5.86 -12.37 6.68
N SER A 169 -7.03 -12.45 7.30
CA SER A 169 -7.60 -11.33 8.10
C SER A 169 -6.88 -11.10 9.44
N SER A 170 -5.92 -11.95 9.81
CA SER A 170 -5.16 -11.87 11.07
C SER A 170 -3.89 -11.04 10.94
N THR A 171 -3.38 -10.91 9.73
CA THR A 171 -2.14 -10.20 9.44
C THR A 171 -2.42 -8.92 8.67
N LEU A 172 -1.94 -7.80 9.19
CA LEU A 172 -1.92 -6.52 8.49
C LEU A 172 -0.49 -6.15 8.11
N VAL A 173 -0.28 -5.83 6.84
CA VAL A 173 1.02 -5.40 6.32
C VAL A 173 1.01 -3.91 6.01
N LEU A 174 2.02 -3.17 6.48
CA LEU A 174 2.33 -1.81 6.05
C LEU A 174 3.47 -1.89 5.04
N LEU A 175 3.22 -1.50 3.80
CA LEU A 175 4.18 -1.64 2.69
C LEU A 175 4.15 -0.40 1.79
N CYS A 176 5.23 -0.16 1.07
CA CYS A 176 5.25 0.92 0.08
C CYS A 176 4.24 0.70 -1.06
N SER A 177 3.73 1.80 -1.61
CA SER A 177 2.94 1.86 -2.85
C SER A 177 3.71 1.41 -4.10
N ASP A 178 5.04 1.26 -3.99
CA ASP A 178 5.94 0.86 -5.08
C ASP A 178 5.41 -0.41 -5.76
N SER A 179 5.15 -0.29 -7.06
CA SER A 179 4.51 -1.34 -7.86
C SER A 179 5.32 -2.64 -7.95
N ARG A 180 6.59 -2.61 -7.55
CA ARG A 180 7.53 -3.74 -7.61
C ARG A 180 7.52 -4.61 -6.35
N VAL A 181 6.95 -4.10 -5.26
CA VAL A 181 6.78 -4.88 -4.03
C VAL A 181 5.35 -5.33 -3.85
N ARG A 182 5.18 -6.52 -3.28
CA ARG A 182 3.89 -7.11 -2.97
C ARG A 182 3.84 -7.49 -1.49
N PRO A 183 2.65 -7.39 -0.85
CA PRO A 183 2.46 -7.97 0.46
C PRO A 183 2.84 -9.47 0.42
N PRO A 184 3.63 -9.97 1.37
CA PRO A 184 4.08 -11.35 1.38
C PRO A 184 2.91 -12.29 1.67
N VAL A 185 2.94 -13.48 1.07
CA VAL A 185 1.94 -14.53 1.33
C VAL A 185 2.19 -15.12 2.71
N THR A 186 1.13 -15.23 3.52
CA THR A 186 1.15 -15.93 4.81
C THR A 186 0.65 -17.37 4.64
N PRO A 187 0.83 -18.26 5.64
CA PRO A 187 0.28 -19.61 5.58
C PRO A 187 -1.25 -19.68 5.38
N GLN A 188 -1.98 -18.62 5.74
CA GLN A 188 -3.43 -18.54 5.65
C GLN A 188 -3.91 -17.91 4.33
N GLY A 189 -3.04 -17.16 3.63
CA GLY A 189 -3.39 -16.47 2.40
C GLY A 189 -2.61 -15.17 2.21
N VAL A 190 -3.13 -14.28 1.37
CA VAL A 190 -2.59 -12.92 1.25
C VAL A 190 -3.08 -12.06 2.42
N PRO A 191 -2.23 -11.26 3.07
CA PRO A 191 -2.62 -10.48 4.24
C PRO A 191 -3.45 -9.25 3.86
N MET A 192 -4.11 -8.64 4.83
CA MET A 192 -4.58 -7.26 4.68
C MET A 192 -3.38 -6.31 4.49
N ALA A 193 -3.58 -5.17 3.83
CA ALA A 193 -2.47 -4.24 3.61
C ALA A 193 -2.88 -2.77 3.62
N ILE A 194 -2.02 -1.95 4.22
CA ILE A 194 -1.95 -0.51 4.01
C ILE A 194 -0.75 -0.24 3.11
N GLN A 195 -1.01 0.17 1.87
CA GLN A 195 0.01 0.56 0.91
C GLN A 195 0.00 2.07 0.66
N THR A 196 1.10 2.72 1.05
CA THR A 196 1.30 4.18 0.99
C THR A 196 2.75 4.50 0.61
N LEU A 197 3.09 5.78 0.39
CA LEU A 197 4.48 6.15 0.10
C LEU A 197 5.40 5.76 1.27
N GLY A 198 6.35 4.85 1.02
CA GLY A 198 7.27 4.32 2.04
C GLY A 198 6.62 3.42 3.09
N GLY A 199 5.36 3.00 2.90
CA GLY A 199 4.58 2.27 3.92
C GLY A 199 4.21 3.13 5.13
N TYR A 200 4.37 4.45 5.00
CA TYR A 200 4.15 5.40 6.08
C TYR A 200 2.68 5.46 6.51
N ILE A 201 2.46 5.57 7.82
CA ILE A 201 1.19 6.02 8.38
C ILE A 201 1.45 7.23 9.28
N PRO A 202 0.52 8.19 9.34
CA PRO A 202 0.65 9.35 10.21
C PRO A 202 0.43 8.98 11.68
N LYS A 203 1.04 9.76 12.58
CA LYS A 203 0.71 9.74 14.01
C LYS A 203 -0.75 10.11 14.22
N TYR A 204 -1.44 9.42 15.13
CA TYR A 204 -2.83 9.71 15.46
C TYR A 204 -2.98 11.15 15.97
N SER A 205 -3.85 11.92 15.31
CA SER A 205 -4.11 13.33 15.63
C SER A 205 -5.43 13.52 16.39
N GLY A 206 -6.36 12.57 16.29
CA GLY A 206 -7.73 12.69 16.80
C GLY A 206 -8.58 13.72 16.05
N THR A 207 -8.08 14.29 14.95
CA THR A 207 -8.84 15.18 14.08
C THR A 207 -9.65 14.39 13.05
N ASP A 208 -10.69 15.01 12.50
CA ASP A 208 -11.52 14.41 11.46
C ASP A 208 -10.70 14.29 10.15
N ASP A 209 -9.86 13.27 10.05
CA ASP A 209 -8.94 12.98 8.95
C ASP A 209 -8.70 11.47 8.81
N GLU A 210 -7.75 11.08 7.96
CA GLU A 210 -7.40 9.68 7.73
C GLU A 210 -6.95 8.94 8.99
N THR A 211 -6.41 9.64 10.00
CA THR A 211 -6.01 9.03 11.27
C THR A 211 -7.23 8.63 12.10
N LEU A 212 -8.33 9.38 12.05
CA LEU A 212 -9.57 8.99 12.72
C LEU A 212 -10.23 7.78 12.02
N GLN A 213 -10.19 7.73 10.68
CA GLN A 213 -10.66 6.54 9.95
C GLN A 213 -9.82 5.29 10.28
N LEU A 214 -8.49 5.43 10.33
CA LEU A 214 -7.59 4.35 10.75
C LEU A 214 -7.84 3.93 12.21
N ALA A 215 -8.10 4.89 13.11
CA ALA A 215 -8.44 4.58 14.50
C ALA A 215 -9.73 3.74 14.60
N GLY A 216 -10.75 4.07 13.81
CA GLY A 216 -11.97 3.28 13.69
C GLY A 216 -11.70 1.85 13.20
N PHE A 217 -10.90 1.73 12.14
CA PHE A 217 -10.49 0.42 11.61
C PHE A 217 -9.76 -0.43 12.67
N PHE A 218 -8.76 0.13 13.36
CA PHE A 218 -8.03 -0.61 14.39
C PHE A 218 -8.94 -1.00 15.57
N ALA A 219 -9.86 -0.13 15.97
CA ALA A 219 -10.81 -0.41 17.05
C ALA A 219 -11.79 -1.55 16.70
N GLU A 220 -12.14 -1.71 15.42
CA GLU A 220 -12.99 -2.80 14.95
C GLU A 220 -12.20 -4.10 14.74
N TRP A 221 -11.01 -4.01 14.12
CA TRP A 221 -10.26 -5.18 13.69
C TRP A 221 -9.49 -5.89 14.82
N LEU A 222 -8.88 -5.14 15.73
CA LEU A 222 -8.00 -5.70 16.78
C LEU A 222 -8.72 -6.59 17.80
N PRO A 223 -9.95 -6.28 18.27
CA PRO A 223 -10.65 -7.13 19.23
C PRO A 223 -11.05 -8.50 18.66
N LEU A 224 -11.16 -8.62 17.34
CA LEU A 224 -11.50 -9.88 16.68
C LEU A 224 -10.31 -10.83 16.76
N ASP A 225 -10.46 -11.95 17.46
CA ASP A 225 -9.42 -12.98 17.61
C ASP A 225 -8.05 -12.42 18.06
N ALA A 226 -8.06 -11.68 19.16
CA ALA A 226 -6.91 -10.95 19.71
C ALA A 226 -5.62 -11.80 19.84
N ALA A 227 -5.71 -13.12 20.03
CA ALA A 227 -4.53 -13.97 20.17
C ALA A 227 -3.72 -14.13 18.87
N SER A 228 -4.31 -13.85 17.70
CA SER A 228 -3.71 -14.11 16.38
C SER A 228 -3.34 -12.86 15.59
N ARG A 229 -3.70 -11.66 16.07
CA ARG A 229 -3.46 -10.41 15.34
C ARG A 229 -1.99 -10.04 15.29
N GLN A 230 -1.54 -9.66 14.10
CA GLN A 230 -0.17 -9.20 13.88
C GLN A 230 -0.13 -8.04 12.88
N ILE A 231 0.76 -7.07 13.13
CA ILE A 231 1.09 -6.01 12.20
C ILE A 231 2.55 -6.17 11.77
N LEU A 232 2.79 -6.22 10.46
CA LEU A 232 4.13 -6.28 9.86
C LEU A 232 4.42 -4.99 9.11
N ILE A 233 5.51 -4.31 9.46
CA ILE A 233 6.04 -3.14 8.77
C ILE A 233 7.16 -3.62 7.84
N LEU A 234 6.99 -3.41 6.54
CA LEU A 234 7.94 -3.90 5.53
C LEU A 234 8.73 -2.73 4.93
N ALA A 235 9.97 -2.56 5.39
CA ALA A 235 10.92 -1.67 4.73
C ALA A 235 11.42 -2.34 3.45
N HIS A 236 11.23 -1.69 2.31
CA HIS A 236 11.76 -2.20 1.05
C HIS A 236 12.93 -1.37 0.51
N GLY A 237 13.85 -2.03 -0.17
CA GLY A 237 15.02 -1.38 -0.74
C GLY A 237 15.99 -2.39 -1.33
N ASN A 238 17.17 -1.88 -1.68
CA ASN A 238 18.27 -2.71 -2.17
C ASN A 238 19.17 -3.19 -1.03
N PHE A 239 18.63 -4.00 -0.11
CA PHE A 239 19.40 -4.44 1.06
C PHE A 239 20.45 -5.51 0.75
N GLU A 240 20.28 -6.26 -0.35
CA GLU A 240 21.20 -7.34 -0.76
C GLU A 240 22.13 -6.95 -1.93
N GLY A 241 21.97 -5.76 -2.54
CA GLY A 241 23.00 -5.13 -3.38
C GLY A 241 22.72 -5.00 -4.88
N GLU A 242 21.66 -5.59 -5.45
CA GLU A 242 21.39 -5.53 -6.91
C GLU A 242 19.95 -5.11 -7.29
N GLY A 243 19.35 -4.23 -6.51
CA GLY A 243 17.98 -3.75 -6.68
C GLY A 243 17.84 -2.22 -6.71
N PRO A 244 16.67 -1.73 -7.10
CA PRO A 244 16.31 -0.33 -6.98
C PRO A 244 15.86 0.02 -5.56
N SER A 245 16.29 1.19 -5.08
CA SER A 245 15.85 1.74 -3.81
C SER A 245 14.39 2.18 -3.82
N CYS A 246 13.82 2.34 -2.61
CA CYS A 246 12.51 2.95 -2.42
C CYS A 246 12.46 4.38 -2.96
N GLY A 247 11.51 4.66 -3.87
CA GLY A 247 11.34 5.98 -4.47
C GLY A 247 10.97 7.07 -3.45
N ALA A 248 10.07 6.75 -2.52
CA ALA A 248 9.67 7.67 -1.44
C ALA A 248 10.79 7.90 -0.43
N GLY A 249 11.49 6.84 -0.03
CA GLY A 249 12.70 6.91 0.81
C GLY A 249 13.74 7.84 0.19
N ARG A 250 14.07 7.63 -1.09
CA ARG A 250 15.00 8.49 -1.85
C ARG A 250 14.53 9.93 -1.93
N ALA A 251 13.28 10.17 -2.29
CA ALA A 251 12.72 11.53 -2.41
C ALA A 251 12.78 12.28 -1.07
N SER A 252 12.55 11.59 0.05
CA SER A 252 12.58 12.20 1.37
C SER A 252 13.97 12.66 1.83
N LEU A 253 15.05 12.14 1.22
CA LEU A 253 16.42 12.64 1.49
C LEU A 253 16.60 14.10 1.07
N ASN A 254 15.86 14.55 0.05
CA ASN A 254 15.87 15.93 -0.43
C ASN A 254 14.47 16.34 -0.94
N PRO A 255 13.51 16.62 -0.04
CA PRO A 255 12.14 16.93 -0.42
C PRO A 255 12.02 18.17 -1.31
N GLU A 256 12.92 19.14 -1.18
CA GLU A 256 12.90 20.37 -1.98
C GLU A 256 13.09 20.13 -3.48
N SER A 257 13.66 18.99 -3.86
CA SER A 257 13.78 18.58 -5.26
C SER A 257 12.44 18.17 -5.90
N VAL A 258 11.42 17.87 -5.09
CA VAL A 258 10.09 17.45 -5.55
C VAL A 258 9.32 18.66 -6.06
N LYS A 259 9.00 18.70 -7.36
CA LYS A 259 8.36 19.87 -7.98
C LYS A 259 6.88 20.03 -7.63
N ASN A 260 6.14 18.92 -7.52
CA ASN A 260 4.72 18.94 -7.19
C ASN A 260 4.54 19.40 -5.72
N PRO A 261 3.82 20.51 -5.43
CA PRO A 261 3.68 21.01 -4.06
C PRO A 261 2.93 20.08 -3.12
N PHE A 262 1.88 19.41 -3.60
CA PHE A 262 1.12 18.45 -2.81
C PHE A 262 2.03 17.28 -2.43
N LEU A 263 2.72 16.71 -3.41
CA LEU A 263 3.66 15.61 -3.17
C LEU A 263 4.82 16.03 -2.27
N ARG A 264 5.40 17.22 -2.49
CA ARG A 264 6.48 17.75 -1.64
C ARG A 264 6.05 17.76 -0.18
N SER A 265 4.83 18.23 0.12
CA SER A 265 4.33 18.27 1.49
C SER A 265 4.30 16.89 2.16
N VAL A 266 3.92 15.85 1.41
CA VAL A 266 3.94 14.46 1.88
C VAL A 266 5.38 13.98 2.08
N ILE A 267 6.25 14.20 1.10
CA ILE A 267 7.66 13.77 1.18
C ILE A 267 8.43 14.48 2.32
N THR A 268 8.12 15.74 2.60
CA THR A 268 8.63 16.47 3.77
C THR A 268 8.13 15.87 5.07
N GLU A 269 6.86 15.45 5.14
CA GLU A 269 6.32 14.75 6.31
C GLU A 269 7.07 13.43 6.57
N LEU A 270 7.34 12.65 5.53
CA LEU A 270 8.16 11.42 5.62
C LEU A 270 9.57 11.72 6.14
N GLN A 271 10.21 12.80 5.67
CA GLN A 271 11.51 13.23 6.19
C GLN A 271 11.41 13.53 7.68
N HIS A 272 10.47 14.38 8.09
CA HIS A 272 10.32 14.80 9.49
C HIS A 272 10.01 13.63 10.42
N ALA A 273 9.22 12.65 9.97
CA ALA A 273 8.91 11.46 10.75
C ALA A 273 10.15 10.57 10.98
N ALA A 274 11.06 10.48 10.01
CA ALA A 274 12.27 9.67 10.13
C ALA A 274 13.36 10.32 11.00
N LEU A 275 13.47 11.65 10.99
CA LEU A 275 14.55 12.40 11.66
C LEU A 275 14.82 12.02 13.14
N PRO A 276 13.81 11.78 14.01
CA PRO A 276 14.05 11.40 15.41
C PRO A 276 14.84 10.09 15.59
N PHE A 277 14.83 9.22 14.58
CA PHE A 277 15.50 7.92 14.58
C PHE A 277 16.84 7.94 13.84
N GLU A 278 17.25 9.11 13.35
CA GLU A 278 18.48 9.31 12.58
C GLU A 278 19.55 9.96 13.46
N HIS A 279 20.52 9.18 13.95
CA HIS A 279 21.65 9.74 14.71
C HIS A 279 22.55 10.65 13.87
N HIS A 280 22.59 10.40 12.56
CA HIS A 280 23.31 11.17 11.56
C HIS A 280 22.43 11.30 10.32
N GLN A 281 22.74 12.24 9.44
CA GLN A 281 22.06 12.32 8.15
C GLN A 281 22.18 10.97 7.42
N PRO A 282 21.06 10.37 6.97
CA PRO A 282 21.07 9.07 6.33
C PRO A 282 21.85 9.12 5.03
N LYS A 283 22.69 8.11 4.80
CA LYS A 283 23.58 8.05 3.64
C LYS A 283 22.83 7.73 2.36
N ASN A 284 21.75 6.97 2.47
CA ASN A 284 21.00 6.44 1.33
C ASN A 284 19.52 6.23 1.70
N ALA A 285 18.74 5.79 0.72
CA ALA A 285 17.32 5.55 0.87
C ALA A 285 17.03 4.38 1.82
N GLU A 286 17.90 3.37 1.86
CA GLU A 286 17.79 2.18 2.70
C GLU A 286 17.89 2.53 4.20
N GLU A 287 18.86 3.35 4.60
CA GLU A 287 18.94 3.88 5.99
C GLU A 287 17.72 4.74 6.34
N ARG A 288 17.23 5.53 5.38
CA ARG A 288 16.04 6.37 5.55
C ARG A 288 14.77 5.54 5.76
N VAL A 289 14.52 4.48 4.97
CA VAL A 289 13.32 3.66 5.13
C VAL A 289 13.35 2.81 6.41
N LYS A 290 14.54 2.44 6.90
CA LYS A 290 14.71 1.81 8.23
C LYS A 290 14.27 2.76 9.35
N SER A 291 14.75 4.00 9.32
CA SER A 291 14.35 5.05 10.27
C SER A 291 12.86 5.36 10.18
N LEU A 292 12.30 5.39 8.95
CA LEU A 292 10.87 5.55 8.74
C LEU A 292 10.06 4.37 9.31
N SER A 293 10.58 3.16 9.28
CA SER A 293 9.90 1.97 9.84
C SER A 293 9.78 2.04 11.36
N LEU A 294 10.79 2.58 12.04
CA LEU A 294 10.72 2.91 13.46
C LEU A 294 9.65 3.99 13.74
N ALA A 295 9.62 5.05 12.93
CA ALA A 295 8.60 6.08 13.02
C ALA A 295 7.18 5.53 12.82
N ILE A 296 7.00 4.62 11.86
CA ILE A 296 5.72 3.93 11.62
C ILE A 296 5.30 3.14 12.86
N LYS A 297 6.23 2.42 13.49
CA LYS A 297 5.96 1.68 14.73
C LYS A 297 5.51 2.61 15.87
N GLU A 298 6.21 3.73 16.09
CA GLU A 298 5.77 4.73 17.09
C GLU A 298 4.42 5.37 16.74
N ASN A 299 4.19 5.66 15.47
CA ASN A 299 2.93 6.21 15.00
C ASN A 299 1.77 5.23 15.22
N LEU A 300 1.94 3.94 14.91
CA LEU A 300 0.97 2.89 15.22
C LEU A 300 0.61 2.88 16.72
N LEU A 301 1.61 2.94 17.59
CA LEU A 301 1.41 2.95 19.04
C LEU A 301 0.74 4.22 19.58
N SER A 302 0.58 5.26 18.77
CA SER A 302 -0.21 6.44 19.13
C SER A 302 -1.73 6.26 18.94
N TYR A 303 -2.17 5.23 18.20
CA TYR A 303 -3.58 4.94 18.01
C TYR A 303 -4.16 4.25 19.26
N PRO A 304 -5.28 4.71 19.83
CA PRO A 304 -5.78 4.20 21.12
C PRO A 304 -5.98 2.68 21.15
N ALA A 305 -6.62 2.10 20.13
CA ALA A 305 -6.86 0.66 20.07
C ALA A 305 -5.56 -0.14 19.93
N VAL A 306 -4.61 0.33 19.13
CA VAL A 306 -3.29 -0.30 18.96
C VAL A 306 -2.49 -0.25 20.26
N HIS A 307 -2.50 0.89 20.93
CA HIS A 307 -1.83 1.09 22.21
C HIS A 307 -2.36 0.13 23.28
N SER A 308 -3.68 0.12 23.52
CA SER A 308 -4.30 -0.79 24.50
C SER A 308 -4.09 -2.27 24.16
N PHE A 309 -4.07 -2.59 22.87
CA PHE A 309 -3.78 -3.95 22.43
C PHE A 309 -2.32 -4.35 22.71
N ALA A 310 -1.36 -3.47 22.43
CA ALA A 310 0.05 -3.71 22.70
C ALA A 310 0.35 -3.86 24.20
N GLU A 311 -0.33 -3.11 25.07
CA GLU A 311 -0.20 -3.25 26.54
C GLU A 311 -0.67 -4.63 27.04
N SER A 312 -1.68 -5.21 26.39
CA SER A 312 -2.25 -6.51 26.76
C SER A 312 -1.56 -7.71 26.08
N HIS A 313 -0.80 -7.48 25.00
CA HIS A 313 -0.14 -8.52 24.21
C HIS A 313 1.34 -8.14 23.91
N PRO A 314 2.23 -8.19 24.92
CA PRO A 314 3.52 -7.52 24.86
C PRO A 314 4.58 -8.16 23.96
N ALA A 315 4.37 -9.36 23.41
CA ALA A 315 5.37 -10.04 22.59
C ALA A 315 4.97 -10.08 21.10
N HIS A 316 5.78 -9.44 20.25
CA HIS A 316 5.80 -9.63 18.78
C HIS A 316 4.55 -9.25 17.98
N PHE A 317 3.70 -8.37 18.52
CA PHE A 317 2.49 -7.88 17.83
C PHE A 317 2.81 -6.95 16.63
N ILE A 318 3.77 -6.03 16.78
CA ILE A 318 4.23 -5.13 15.70
C ILE A 318 5.70 -5.42 15.39
N GLU A 319 5.95 -5.91 14.18
CA GLU A 319 7.27 -6.36 13.75
C GLU A 319 7.74 -5.62 12.51
N ILE A 320 9.04 -5.39 12.41
CA ILE A 320 9.68 -4.75 11.25
C ILE A 320 10.48 -5.81 10.51
N LEU A 321 10.27 -5.92 9.21
CA LEU A 321 11.02 -6.80 8.31
C LEU A 321 11.57 -6.00 7.14
N LEU A 322 12.61 -6.53 6.51
CA LEU A 322 13.13 -6.02 5.25
C LEU A 322 12.56 -6.86 4.10
N ILE A 323 12.26 -6.22 2.98
CA ILE A 323 11.90 -6.88 1.73
C ILE A 323 12.74 -6.35 0.58
N ASP A 324 13.36 -7.24 -0.19
CA ASP A 324 14.08 -6.81 -1.39
C ASP A 324 13.08 -6.39 -2.49
N THR A 325 13.31 -5.20 -3.07
CA THR A 325 12.32 -4.52 -3.95
C THR A 325 11.89 -5.35 -5.16
N VAL A 326 12.72 -6.26 -5.66
CA VAL A 326 12.45 -7.01 -6.89
C VAL A 326 12.21 -8.48 -6.62
N SER A 327 13.07 -9.10 -5.81
CA SER A 327 12.92 -10.51 -5.47
C SER A 327 11.81 -10.79 -4.47
N ASN A 328 11.33 -9.75 -3.76
CA ASN A 328 10.32 -9.82 -2.71
C ASN A 328 10.67 -10.83 -1.58
N VAL A 329 11.96 -11.18 -1.46
CA VAL A 329 12.49 -12.01 -0.38
C VAL A 329 12.50 -11.18 0.90
N LEU A 330 11.99 -11.78 1.97
CA LEU A 330 11.98 -11.18 3.29
C LEU A 330 13.23 -11.55 4.07
N SER A 331 13.69 -10.62 4.90
CA SER A 331 14.72 -10.90 5.91
C SER A 331 14.41 -10.19 7.22
N MET A 332 14.93 -10.76 8.30
CA MET A 332 14.88 -10.14 9.63
C MET A 332 15.77 -8.89 9.65
N THR A 333 15.42 -7.96 10.53
CA THR A 333 16.22 -6.75 10.76
C THR A 333 16.65 -6.68 12.21
N ASP A 334 17.89 -6.23 12.45
CA ASP A 334 18.44 -6.03 13.81
C ASP A 334 18.06 -4.66 14.41
N ILE A 335 16.99 -4.03 13.91
CA ILE A 335 16.59 -2.66 14.28
C ILE A 335 15.80 -2.65 15.59
#